data_AF-A0A5B7D8T4-F1
#
_entry.id   AF-A0A5B7D8T4-F1
#
_cell.length_a   1.000
_cell.length_b   1.000
_cell.length_c   1.000
_cell.angle_alpha   90.00
_cell.angle_beta   90.00
_cell.angle_gamma   90.00
#
_symmetry.space_group_name_H-M   'P 1'
#
loop_
_entity.id
_entity.type
_entity.pdbx_description
1 polymer ?
#
loop_
_entity_poly.entity_id
_entity_poly.type
_entity_poly.pdbx_seq_one_letter_code
_entity_poly.pdbx_strand_id
1 'polypeptide(L)'
;MTLWASPKPPLCMTQPCNNSVLGMYVGQGDRGAYVLAGGTDSILRYWDLCDPKSSYIVCHGANDSLGSCSYSSRVVDGTEVIVESTSKPRTNPSAGDDMPRRGPDQPPPGHKDIISDVIVMNEPQRLVITSARDGTIKMWK
;
A
#
# COMPACT_ATOMS: atom_id res chain seq x y z
N MET A 1 7.84 10.50 -14.75
CA MET A 1 6.66 9.86 -14.13
C MET A 1 6.75 10.02 -12.63
N THR A 2 5.63 10.19 -11.93
CA THR A 2 5.54 10.25 -10.46
C THR A 2 4.42 9.32 -9.97
N LEU A 3 4.67 8.59 -8.87
CA LEU A 3 3.66 7.75 -8.19
C LEU A 3 3.09 8.53 -7.01
N TRP A 4 1.78 8.78 -7.00
CA TRP A 4 1.16 9.75 -6.09
C TRP A 4 0.07 9.10 -5.25
N ALA A 5 0.43 8.72 -4.02
CA ALA A 5 -0.49 8.19 -2.99
C ALA A 5 -1.07 9.28 -2.07
N SER A 6 -0.59 10.52 -2.19
CA SER A 6 -1.07 11.60 -1.33
C SER A 6 -2.53 11.94 -1.66
N PRO A 7 -3.39 12.17 -0.65
CA PRO A 7 -4.77 12.63 -0.88
C PRO A 7 -4.83 14.09 -1.38
N LYS A 8 -3.68 14.76 -1.47
CA LYS A 8 -3.54 16.12 -1.97
C LYS A 8 -3.50 16.13 -3.50
N PRO A 9 -3.81 17.27 -4.14
CA PRO A 9 -3.68 17.37 -5.60
C PRO A 9 -2.27 16.94 -6.05
N PRO A 10 -2.15 16.22 -7.18
CA PRO A 10 -0.85 15.77 -7.68
C PRO A 10 0.15 16.91 -7.83
N LEU A 11 1.40 16.66 -7.43
CA LEU A 11 2.50 17.62 -7.48
C LEU A 11 2.27 18.89 -6.64
N CYS A 12 1.26 18.91 -5.76
CA CYS A 12 1.01 20.03 -4.87
C CYS A 12 2.12 20.16 -3.83
N MET A 13 2.87 21.26 -3.90
CA MET A 13 3.97 21.56 -2.97
C MET A 13 3.54 22.41 -1.77
N THR A 14 2.38 23.05 -1.84
CA THR A 14 1.88 23.96 -0.80
C THR A 14 1.12 23.24 0.32
N GLN A 15 0.74 21.97 0.11
CA GLN A 15 0.09 21.12 1.09
C GLN A 15 0.80 19.76 1.13
N PRO A 16 1.99 19.66 1.74
CA PRO A 16 2.70 18.39 1.79
C PRO A 16 1.91 17.33 2.56
N CYS A 17 1.96 16.09 2.10
CA CYS A 17 1.58 14.95 2.94
C CYS A 17 2.75 14.65 3.90
N ASN A 18 2.43 14.43 5.17
CA ASN A 18 3.45 14.08 6.18
C ASN A 18 3.85 12.59 6.13
N ASN A 19 3.53 11.89 5.03
CA ASN A 19 3.91 10.51 4.84
C ASN A 19 5.22 10.43 4.05
N SER A 20 6.15 9.61 4.53
CA SER A 20 7.41 9.34 3.85
C SER A 20 7.40 7.92 3.29
N VAL A 21 7.97 7.73 2.11
CA VAL A 21 8.29 6.41 1.56
C VAL A 21 9.67 6.01 2.08
N LEU A 22 9.78 4.84 2.70
CA LEU A 22 11.02 4.39 3.34
C LEU A 22 11.55 3.09 2.74
N GLY A 23 10.65 2.18 2.37
CA GLY A 23 10.98 0.95 1.67
C GLY A 23 10.45 0.97 0.24
N MET A 24 11.28 0.60 -0.72
CA MET A 24 10.89 0.49 -2.12
C MET A 24 11.64 -0.65 -2.80
N TYR A 25 10.93 -1.38 -3.66
CA TYR A 25 11.49 -2.38 -4.55
C TYR A 25 10.97 -2.15 -5.97
N VAL A 26 11.86 -2.25 -6.96
CA VAL A 26 11.50 -2.20 -8.38
C VAL A 26 11.72 -3.59 -8.98
N GLY A 27 10.70 -4.10 -9.66
CA GLY A 27 10.75 -5.40 -10.30
C GLY A 27 10.29 -5.35 -11.74
N GLN A 28 10.72 -6.35 -12.50
CA GLN A 28 10.16 -6.67 -13.81
C GLN A 28 9.31 -7.94 -13.65
N GLY A 29 8.08 -7.91 -14.15
CA GLY A 29 7.22 -9.09 -14.29
C GLY A 29 6.73 -9.24 -15.72
N ASP A 30 5.92 -10.26 -15.97
CA ASP A 30 5.40 -10.58 -17.32
C ASP A 30 4.56 -9.45 -17.93
N ARG A 31 3.95 -8.61 -17.08
CA ARG A 31 3.11 -7.47 -17.48
C ARG A 31 3.87 -6.16 -17.66
N GLY A 32 5.15 -6.12 -17.28
CA GLY A 32 5.96 -4.91 -17.31
C GLY A 32 6.69 -4.62 -16.00
N ALA A 33 7.25 -3.41 -15.92
CA ALA A 33 7.91 -2.91 -14.72
C ALA A 33 6.87 -2.52 -13.66
N TYR A 34 7.19 -2.78 -12.41
CA TYR A 34 6.34 -2.42 -11.28
C TYR A 34 7.18 -1.92 -10.09
N VAL A 35 6.53 -1.20 -9.18
CA VAL A 35 7.13 -0.73 -7.93
C VAL A 35 6.32 -1.25 -6.75
N LEU A 36 6.99 -1.82 -5.76
CA LEU A 36 6.43 -2.00 -4.42
C LEU A 36 6.96 -0.89 -3.54
N ALA A 37 6.09 -0.26 -2.76
CA ALA A 37 6.50 0.81 -1.85
C ALA A 37 5.72 0.78 -0.54
N GLY A 38 6.41 1.07 0.56
CA GLY A 38 5.85 1.20 1.89
C GLY A 38 6.56 2.30 2.68
N GLY A 39 5.91 2.76 3.74
CA GLY A 39 6.46 3.85 4.53
C GLY A 39 5.66 4.17 5.78
N THR A 40 5.61 5.45 6.12
CA THR A 40 5.08 5.89 7.42
C THR A 40 3.58 5.79 7.57
N ASP A 41 2.85 5.58 6.47
CA ASP A 41 1.42 5.28 6.52
C ASP A 41 1.13 3.79 6.77
N SER A 42 2.15 2.96 6.93
CA SER A 42 2.03 1.51 7.19
C SER A 42 1.35 0.71 6.07
N ILE A 43 1.17 1.31 4.88
CA ILE A 43 0.50 0.69 3.73
C ILE A 43 1.55 0.21 2.72
N LEU A 44 1.43 -1.05 2.30
CA LEU A 44 2.22 -1.61 1.21
C LEU A 44 1.45 -1.49 -0.11
N ARG A 45 2.04 -0.81 -1.09
CA ARG A 45 1.44 -0.56 -2.41
C ARG A 45 2.18 -1.29 -3.51
N TYR A 46 1.43 -1.75 -4.50
CA TYR A 46 1.91 -2.23 -5.79
C TYR A 46 1.49 -1.25 -6.88
N TRP A 47 2.47 -0.72 -7.61
CA TRP A 47 2.29 0.19 -8.73
C TRP A 47 2.69 -0.52 -10.01
N ASP A 48 1.70 -0.78 -10.86
CA ASP A 48 1.95 -1.21 -12.23
C ASP A 48 2.29 0.02 -13.08
N LEU A 49 3.47 0.04 -13.67
CA LEU A 49 3.94 1.18 -14.46
C LEU A 49 3.47 1.14 -15.91
N CYS A 50 2.93 0.00 -16.36
CA CYS A 50 2.45 -0.21 -17.73
C CYS A 50 0.93 -0.09 -17.83
N ASP A 51 0.20 -0.63 -16.85
CA ASP A 51 -1.24 -0.49 -16.71
C ASP A 51 -1.59 0.05 -15.31
N PRO A 52 -1.66 1.39 -15.13
CA PRO A 52 -1.98 2.00 -13.85
C PRO A 52 -3.21 1.42 -13.17
N LYS A 53 -4.24 0.98 -13.92
CA LYS A 53 -5.47 0.41 -13.35
C LYS A 53 -5.27 -0.96 -12.70
N SER A 54 -4.18 -1.64 -13.04
CA SER A 54 -3.75 -2.90 -12.42
C SER A 54 -2.92 -2.69 -11.15
N SER A 55 -2.69 -1.44 -10.72
CA SER A 55 -2.10 -1.13 -9.41
C SER A 55 -3.08 -1.41 -8.27
N TYR A 56 -2.57 -1.74 -7.08
CA TYR A 56 -3.40 -2.07 -5.92
C TYR A 56 -2.65 -1.90 -4.59
N ILE A 57 -3.41 -1.82 -3.50
CA ILE A 57 -2.85 -1.93 -2.14
C ILE A 57 -2.67 -3.40 -1.82
N VAL A 58 -1.42 -3.82 -1.56
CA VAL A 58 -1.09 -5.20 -1.15
C VAL A 58 -1.60 -5.43 0.27
N CYS A 59 -1.37 -4.47 1.16
CA CYS A 59 -1.92 -4.50 2.51
C CYS A 59 -2.07 -3.09 3.08
N HIS A 60 -3.19 -2.87 3.78
CA HIS A 60 -3.45 -1.65 4.55
C HIS A 60 -2.77 -1.70 5.92
N GLY A 61 -2.67 -0.55 6.61
CA GLY A 61 -2.25 -0.54 8.01
C GLY A 61 -3.19 -1.35 8.89
N ALA A 62 -2.68 -1.93 9.98
CA ALA A 62 -3.44 -2.81 10.87
C ALA A 62 -4.73 -2.18 11.45
N ASN A 63 -4.76 -0.85 11.56
CA ASN A 63 -5.85 -0.09 12.14
C ASN A 63 -6.67 0.68 11.08
N ASP A 64 -6.35 0.51 9.79
CA ASP A 64 -7.04 1.24 8.73
C ASP A 64 -8.39 0.62 8.40
N SER A 65 -9.38 1.48 8.17
CA SER A 65 -10.65 1.05 7.60
C SER A 65 -10.44 0.63 6.15
N LEU A 66 -10.92 -0.57 5.79
CA LEU A 66 -10.87 -1.08 4.42
C LEU A 66 -11.75 -0.21 3.49
N GLY A 67 -11.13 0.73 2.79
CA GLY A 67 -11.74 1.47 1.68
C GLY A 67 -11.26 0.90 0.34
N SER A 68 -12.04 1.05 -0.73
CA SER A 68 -11.52 0.70 -2.06
C SER A 68 -10.65 1.83 -2.60
N CYS A 69 -9.55 1.46 -3.26
CA CYS A 69 -8.70 2.37 -4.00
C CYS A 69 -8.84 2.11 -5.51
N SER A 70 -8.53 3.12 -6.30
CA SER A 70 -8.40 3.02 -7.75
C SER A 70 -7.19 3.83 -8.21
N TYR A 71 -6.65 3.47 -9.36
CA TYR A 71 -5.42 4.06 -9.88
C TYR A 71 -5.62 4.52 -11.32
N SER A 72 -5.07 5.67 -11.65
CA SER A 72 -5.18 6.26 -12.98
C SER A 72 -3.94 7.09 -13.32
N SER A 73 -3.56 7.12 -14.60
CA SER A 73 -2.52 8.04 -15.09
C SER A 73 -3.14 9.33 -15.60
N ARG A 74 -2.47 10.45 -15.35
CA ARG A 74 -2.75 11.76 -15.95
C ARG A 74 -1.47 12.57 -16.09
N VAL A 75 -1.45 13.50 -17.03
CA VAL A 75 -0.35 14.46 -17.18
C VAL A 75 -0.66 15.73 -16.38
N VAL A 76 0.26 16.14 -15.51
CA VAL A 76 0.21 17.39 -14.74
C VAL A 76 1.51 18.12 -14.98
N ASP A 77 1.43 19.34 -15.51
CA ASP A 77 2.60 20.18 -15.85
C ASP A 77 3.67 19.44 -16.69
N GLY A 78 3.23 18.66 -17.68
CA GLY A 78 4.10 17.86 -18.55
C GLY A 78 4.68 16.59 -17.91
N THR A 79 4.36 16.32 -16.65
CA THR A 79 4.79 15.11 -15.94
C THR A 79 3.65 14.10 -15.87
N GLU A 80 3.90 12.87 -16.32
CA GLU A 80 2.97 11.76 -16.10
C GLU A 80 2.90 11.41 -14.60
N VAL A 81 1.70 11.33 -14.04
CA VAL A 81 1.47 10.97 -12.65
C VAL A 81 0.46 9.82 -12.57
N ILE A 82 0.85 8.72 -11.93
CA ILE A 82 -0.07 7.67 -11.52
C ILE A 82 -0.62 8.05 -10.14
N VAL A 83 -1.93 8.23 -10.06
CA VAL A 83 -2.60 8.71 -8.85
C VAL A 83 -3.45 7.62 -8.23
N GLU A 84 -3.22 7.37 -6.95
CA GLU A 84 -4.12 6.61 -6.08
C GLU A 84 -5.30 7.51 -5.68
N SER A 85 -6.51 7.00 -5.90
CA SER A 85 -7.75 7.64 -5.46
C SER A 85 -8.47 6.72 -4.50
N THR A 86 -8.55 7.11 -3.23
CA THR A 86 -9.26 6.37 -2.19
C THR A 86 -10.74 6.75 -2.19
N SER A 87 -11.61 5.76 -2.13
CA SER A 87 -13.03 5.98 -1.84
C SER A 87 -13.26 5.84 -0.33
N LYS A 88 -14.19 6.62 0.21
CA LYS A 88 -14.58 6.48 1.61
C LYS A 88 -15.12 5.07 1.85
N PRO A 89 -14.75 4.41 2.96
CA PRO A 89 -15.38 3.16 3.35
C PRO A 89 -16.89 3.37 3.42
N ARG A 90 -17.67 2.43 2.86
CA ARG A 90 -19.09 2.35 3.22
C ARG A 90 -19.12 1.95 4.69
N THR A 91 -19.59 2.84 5.56
CA THR A 91 -19.82 2.54 6.97
C THR A 91 -20.95 1.51 7.05
N ASN A 92 -20.62 0.23 6.97
CA ASN A 92 -21.48 -0.79 7.53
C ASN A 92 -21.11 -0.87 9.02
N PRO A 93 -21.99 -0.51 9.95
CA PRO A 93 -21.79 -0.83 11.35
C PRO A 93 -21.82 -2.36 11.43
N SER A 94 -20.65 -3.00 11.53
CA SER A 94 -20.63 -4.44 11.77
C SER A 94 -21.24 -4.66 13.14
N ALA A 95 -22.33 -5.42 13.15
CA ALA A 95 -22.96 -5.93 14.36
C ALA A 95 -21.90 -6.62 15.24
N GLY A 96 -22.03 -6.40 16.56
CA GLY A 96 -21.13 -6.94 17.57
C GLY A 96 -20.98 -8.45 17.41
N ASP A 97 -19.74 -8.90 17.26
CA ASP A 97 -19.38 -10.31 17.31
C ASP A 97 -19.10 -10.65 18.78
N ASP A 98 -20.17 -10.74 19.57
CA ASP A 98 -20.17 -11.10 20.99
C ASP A 98 -20.17 -12.64 21.14
N MET A 99 -19.30 -13.30 20.37
CA MET A 99 -19.05 -14.73 20.45
C MET A 99 -17.68 -14.97 21.08
N PRO A 100 -17.57 -15.77 22.16
CA PRO A 100 -16.29 -16.06 22.78
C PRO A 100 -15.38 -16.79 21.77
N ARG A 101 -14.38 -16.09 21.24
CA ARG A 101 -13.39 -16.65 20.32
C ARG A 101 -12.55 -17.69 21.04
N ARG A 102 -12.54 -18.93 20.52
CA ARG A 102 -11.63 -19.98 20.96
C ARG A 102 -10.26 -19.74 20.34
N GLY A 103 -9.34 -19.17 21.11
CA GLY A 103 -7.93 -19.02 20.74
C GLY A 103 -7.47 -17.56 20.80
N PRO A 104 -6.15 -17.31 20.79
CA PRO A 104 -5.61 -15.96 20.71
C PRO A 104 -6.09 -15.28 19.42
N ASP A 105 -6.40 -13.98 19.49
CA ASP A 105 -6.81 -13.20 18.34
C ASP A 105 -5.76 -13.28 17.23
N GLN A 106 -6.22 -13.50 15.99
CA GLN A 106 -5.31 -13.45 14.84
C GLN A 106 -4.70 -12.05 14.73
N PRO A 107 -3.39 -11.93 14.51
CA PRO A 107 -2.77 -10.63 14.33
C PRO A 107 -3.39 -9.93 13.11
N PRO A 108 -3.54 -8.59 13.14
CA PRO A 108 -4.01 -7.85 11.98
C PRO A 108 -3.17 -8.18 10.74
N PRO A 109 -3.78 -8.21 9.55
CA PRO A 109 -3.06 -8.53 8.32
C PRO A 109 -1.93 -7.53 8.09
N GLY A 110 -2.17 -6.24 8.29
CA GLY A 110 -1.21 -5.14 8.11
C GLY A 110 -0.19 -4.94 9.22
N HIS A 111 0.80 -4.08 8.95
CA HIS A 111 1.71 -3.56 9.97
C HIS A 111 1.01 -2.51 10.84
N LYS A 112 1.36 -2.46 12.13
CA LYS A 112 0.80 -1.52 13.11
C LYS A 112 1.54 -0.18 13.13
N ASP A 113 2.69 -0.12 12.47
CA ASP A 113 3.58 1.03 12.44
C ASP A 113 4.35 1.04 11.11
N ILE A 114 5.18 2.06 10.94
CA ILE A 114 5.98 2.39 9.76
C ILE A 114 6.62 1.15 9.12
N ILE A 115 6.36 0.94 7.82
CA ILE A 115 7.13 -0.01 7.00
C ILE A 115 8.49 0.64 6.73
N SER A 116 9.56 0.02 7.23
CA SER A 116 10.93 0.52 7.13
C SER A 116 11.68 -0.01 5.91
N ASP A 117 11.29 -1.16 5.38
CA ASP A 117 11.94 -1.75 4.21
C ASP A 117 11.00 -2.70 3.44
N VAL A 118 11.26 -2.87 2.15
CA VAL A 118 10.53 -3.76 1.25
C VAL A 118 11.52 -4.50 0.35
N ILE A 119 11.51 -5.83 0.40
CA ILE A 119 12.31 -6.68 -0.50
C ILE A 119 11.44 -7.73 -1.17
N VAL A 120 11.93 -8.31 -2.26
CA VAL A 120 11.31 -9.45 -2.94
C VAL A 120 12.29 -10.60 -3.00
N MET A 121 11.84 -11.76 -2.55
CA MET A 121 12.51 -13.05 -2.71
C MET A 121 11.88 -13.76 -3.90
N ASN A 122 12.68 -14.34 -4.81
CA ASN A 122 12.14 -15.00 -6.01
C ASN A 122 12.13 -16.54 -5.94
N GLU A 123 12.84 -17.15 -4.98
CA GLU A 123 13.01 -18.61 -4.89
C GLU A 123 12.83 -19.10 -3.44
N PRO A 124 12.09 -20.19 -3.18
CA PRO A 124 11.40 -21.09 -4.12
C PRO A 124 10.01 -20.61 -4.56
N GLN A 125 9.51 -19.50 -4.01
CA GLN A 125 8.28 -18.83 -4.41
C GLN A 125 8.55 -17.33 -4.37
N ARG A 126 7.92 -16.58 -5.29
CA ARG A 126 7.98 -15.11 -5.25
C ARG A 126 7.25 -14.61 -4.01
N LEU A 127 7.97 -13.95 -3.12
CA LEU A 127 7.44 -13.40 -1.88
C LEU A 127 7.86 -11.95 -1.74
N VAL A 128 6.90 -11.10 -1.38
CA VAL A 128 7.22 -9.76 -0.87
C VAL A 128 7.48 -9.88 0.62
N ILE A 129 8.54 -9.26 1.12
CA ILE A 129 8.89 -9.23 2.54
C ILE A 129 8.98 -7.77 2.97
N THR A 130 8.33 -7.45 4.08
CA THR A 130 8.35 -6.12 4.67
C THR A 130 8.82 -6.18 6.11
N SER A 131 9.63 -5.21 6.51
CA SER A 131 9.99 -4.96 7.91
C SER A 131 9.30 -3.69 8.40
N ALA A 132 8.97 -3.62 9.69
CA ALA A 132 8.34 -2.44 10.25
C ALA A 132 8.77 -2.12 11.69
N ARG A 133 8.50 -0.86 12.08
CA ARG A 133 8.77 -0.33 13.43
C ARG A 133 7.95 -1.00 14.53
N ASP A 134 6.89 -1.71 14.17
CA ASP A 134 6.10 -2.53 15.10
C ASP A 134 6.85 -3.79 15.59
N GLY A 135 8.10 -3.99 15.14
CA GLY A 135 8.96 -5.10 15.53
C GLY A 135 8.69 -6.39 14.75
N THR A 136 7.89 -6.33 13.69
CA THR A 136 7.50 -7.51 12.90
C THR A 136 8.10 -7.49 11.49
N ILE A 137 8.29 -8.70 10.96
CA ILE A 137 8.53 -8.96 9.54
C ILE A 137 7.31 -9.70 9.01
N LYS A 138 6.76 -9.24 7.88
CA LYS A 138 5.61 -9.87 7.22
C LYS A 138 5.99 -10.32 5.81
N MET A 139 5.35 -11.41 5.37
CA MET A 139 5.62 -12.06 4.09
C MET A 139 4.30 -12.20 3.33
N TRP A 140 4.32 -11.87 2.04
CA TRP A 140 3.15 -11.80 1.18
C TRP A 140 3.36 -12.66 -0.06
N LYS A 141 2.34 -13.43 -0.47
CA LYS A 141 2.30 -14.29 -1.66
C LYS A 141 1.49 -13.64 -2.77
#